data_AF-A0A936ABD9-F1
#
_entry.id   AF-A0A936ABD9-F1
#
_cell.length_a   1.000
_cell.length_b   1.000
_cell.length_c   1.000
_cell.angle_alpha   90.00
_cell.angle_beta   90.00
_cell.angle_gamma   90.00
#
_symmetry.space_group_name_H-M   'P 1'
#
loop_
_entity.id
_entity.type
_entity.pdbx_description
1 polymer ?
#
loop_
_entity_poly.entity_id
_entity_poly.type
_entity_poly.pdbx_seq_one_letter_code
_entity_poly.pdbx_strand_id
1 'polypeptide(L)'
;MTNSLTRNEIGLLALALILMVVAHWHWLPVPLSIVFIGMLVIRLAWATWMPGPVPLLLRGGISFGILALLVWEVGIPIGREGGSALLICLLALKLLETRTRRDARLLLAASFFTTMVTFLFSQQMIATVYALFVGAVLFAALHGVTPGFGAGASGLSAAVRRAMPLAGRLAIAAIPLTLLTFTLFPRLASPLWGAPWDARTGKTGLSDRMEPGAMSGLWNDDTPVMRAMFRGQLPSPQQRYWRGPVLWDFDGSAWHGANRMAYEDGFSLEYDETSVLAYDVMMEPTEQQWLFPLDLPVRASGIDLRQISDGQTLARRPVIEPAS
;
A
#
# COMPACT_ATOMS: atom_id res chain seq x y z
N MET A 1 -35.17 -6.21 26.94
CA MET A 1 -33.69 -6.23 26.97
C MET A 1 -33.19 -4.98 26.28
N THR A 2 -32.54 -4.07 27.00
CA THR A 2 -32.10 -2.78 26.43
C THR A 2 -31.02 -3.02 25.36
N ASN A 3 -31.23 -2.52 24.15
CA ASN A 3 -30.32 -2.67 23.00
C ASN A 3 -29.06 -1.78 23.08
N SER A 4 -28.78 -1.25 24.28
CA SER A 4 -27.67 -0.36 24.58
C SER A 4 -26.39 -1.14 24.90
N LEU A 5 -25.26 -0.49 24.69
CA LEU A 5 -23.95 -0.99 25.06
C LEU A 5 -23.69 -0.75 26.55
N THR A 6 -23.13 -1.74 27.22
CA THR A 6 -22.63 -1.64 28.61
C THR A 6 -21.26 -0.94 28.62
N ARG A 7 -20.86 -0.41 29.78
CA ARG A 7 -19.56 0.26 29.95
C ARG A 7 -18.37 -0.64 29.56
N ASN A 8 -18.45 -1.93 29.86
CA ASN A 8 -17.41 -2.90 29.51
C ASN A 8 -17.35 -3.18 28.01
N GLU A 9 -18.51 -3.30 27.35
CA GLU A 9 -18.59 -3.46 25.89
C GLU A 9 -18.00 -2.23 25.17
N ILE A 10 -18.25 -1.02 25.69
CA ILE A 10 -17.68 0.22 25.16
C ILE A 10 -16.16 0.27 25.34
N GLY A 11 -15.65 -0.10 26.52
CA GLY A 11 -14.21 -0.14 26.76
C GLY A 11 -13.48 -1.16 25.87
N LEU A 12 -14.09 -2.32 25.67
CA LEU A 12 -13.56 -3.38 24.79
C LEU A 12 -13.56 -2.96 23.32
N LEU A 13 -14.66 -2.34 22.86
CA LEU A 13 -14.76 -1.75 21.52
C LEU A 13 -13.65 -0.71 21.32
N ALA A 14 -13.44 0.16 22.30
CA ALA A 14 -12.45 1.21 22.18
C ALA A 14 -11.02 0.68 22.16
N LEU A 15 -10.70 -0.29 23.03
CA LEU A 15 -9.41 -0.97 23.01
C LEU A 15 -9.12 -1.60 21.64
N ALA A 16 -10.10 -2.30 21.07
CA ALA A 16 -9.95 -2.93 19.77
C ALA A 16 -9.66 -1.92 18.65
N LEU A 17 -10.30 -0.75 18.69
CA LEU A 17 -10.07 0.32 17.71
C LEU A 17 -8.73 1.01 17.87
N ILE A 18 -8.25 1.22 19.10
CA ILE A 18 -6.90 1.75 19.33
C ILE A 18 -5.87 0.82 18.70
N LEU A 19 -5.95 -0.47 19.05
CA LEU A 19 -5.00 -1.46 18.57
C LEU A 19 -5.04 -1.57 17.03
N MET A 20 -6.22 -1.50 16.44
CA MET A 20 -6.39 -1.48 14.99
C MET A 20 -5.76 -0.22 14.35
N VAL A 21 -5.92 0.97 14.91
CA VAL A 21 -5.29 2.18 14.35
C VAL A 21 -3.78 2.20 14.54
N VAL A 22 -3.27 1.65 15.65
CA VAL A 22 -1.83 1.48 15.86
C VAL A 22 -1.20 0.62 14.76
N ALA A 23 -1.94 -0.35 14.20
CA ALA A 23 -1.47 -1.14 13.04
C ALA A 23 -1.12 -0.27 11.81
N HIS A 24 -1.72 0.91 11.72
CA HIS A 24 -1.61 1.82 10.59
C HIS A 24 -0.70 3.04 10.87
N TRP A 25 -0.09 3.11 12.06
CA TRP A 25 0.72 4.26 12.49
C TRP A 25 1.89 4.58 11.56
N HIS A 26 2.48 3.57 10.92
CA HIS A 26 3.67 3.75 10.11
C HIS A 26 3.43 4.56 8.82
N TRP A 27 2.20 4.57 8.29
CA TRP A 27 1.87 5.22 7.02
C TRP A 27 0.77 6.27 7.15
N LEU A 28 -0.09 6.18 8.18
CA LEU A 28 -1.18 7.13 8.37
C LEU A 28 -0.63 8.48 8.87
N PRO A 29 -0.94 9.62 8.21
CA PRO A 29 -0.50 10.93 8.67
C PRO A 29 -0.81 11.16 10.15
N VAL A 30 0.16 11.71 10.88
CA VAL A 30 0.06 11.97 12.33
C VAL A 30 -1.19 12.79 12.69
N PRO A 31 -1.59 13.83 11.93
CA PRO A 31 -2.81 14.59 12.23
C PRO A 31 -4.08 13.74 12.20
N LEU A 32 -4.21 12.81 11.24
CA LEU A 32 -5.35 11.90 11.14
C LEU A 32 -5.37 10.89 12.28
N SER A 33 -4.20 10.38 12.69
CA SER A 33 -4.06 9.50 13.86
C SER A 33 -4.51 10.19 15.14
N ILE A 34 -4.10 11.46 15.35
CA ILE A 34 -4.51 12.27 16.50
C ILE A 34 -6.02 12.49 16.50
N VAL A 35 -6.60 12.83 15.36
CA VAL A 35 -8.06 13.01 15.23
C VAL A 35 -8.80 11.73 15.60
N PHE A 36 -8.37 10.57 15.09
CA PHE A 36 -9.00 9.29 15.42
C PHE A 36 -8.97 9.00 16.93
N ILE A 37 -7.79 9.15 17.55
CA ILE A 37 -7.61 8.95 18.99
C ILE A 37 -8.46 9.96 19.77
N GLY A 38 -8.47 11.22 19.36
CA GLY A 38 -9.29 12.27 19.95
C GLY A 38 -10.78 11.94 19.91
N MET A 39 -11.30 11.47 18.77
CA MET A 39 -12.70 11.06 18.64
C MET A 39 -13.04 9.87 19.52
N LEU A 40 -12.13 8.91 19.66
CA LEU A 40 -12.29 7.78 20.55
C LEU A 40 -12.38 8.23 22.01
N VAL A 41 -11.45 9.09 22.46
CA VAL A 41 -11.45 9.64 23.82
C VAL A 41 -12.73 10.43 24.07
N ILE A 42 -13.13 11.29 23.13
CA ILE A 42 -14.39 12.04 23.19
C ILE A 42 -15.56 11.08 23.31
N ARG A 43 -15.61 9.99 22.51
CA ARG A 43 -16.72 9.03 22.56
C ARG A 43 -16.80 8.30 23.90
N LEU A 44 -15.65 7.93 24.48
CA LEU A 44 -15.56 7.29 25.80
C LEU A 44 -16.00 8.26 26.93
N ALA A 45 -15.58 9.51 26.87
CA ALA A 45 -16.00 10.56 27.79
C ALA A 45 -17.50 10.87 27.63
N TRP A 46 -18.00 11.01 26.41
CA TRP A 46 -19.41 11.27 26.12
C TRP A 46 -20.31 10.12 26.61
N ALA A 47 -19.86 8.87 26.45
CA ALA A 47 -20.56 7.69 26.99
C ALA A 47 -20.76 7.73 28.50
N THR A 48 -19.85 8.41 29.21
CA THR A 48 -19.83 8.46 30.68
C THR A 48 -20.46 9.73 31.25
N TRP A 49 -20.41 10.85 30.53
CA TRP A 49 -20.83 12.17 31.04
C TRP A 49 -22.16 12.68 30.45
N MET A 50 -22.49 12.34 29.19
CA MET A 50 -23.67 12.87 28.51
C MET A 50 -24.29 11.81 27.57
N PRO A 51 -25.25 10.98 28.01
CA PRO A 51 -25.79 9.88 27.20
C PRO A 51 -26.67 10.30 26.00
N GLY A 52 -26.74 11.59 25.69
CA GLY A 52 -27.55 12.14 24.60
C GLY A 52 -26.89 12.08 23.21
N PRO A 53 -27.67 12.27 22.13
CA PRO A 53 -27.14 12.37 20.77
C PRO A 53 -26.15 13.52 20.62
N VAL A 54 -25.04 13.29 19.92
CA VAL A 54 -24.23 14.40 19.37
C VAL A 54 -25.13 15.20 18.42
N PRO A 55 -25.25 16.53 18.58
CA PRO A 55 -26.08 17.37 17.72
C PRO A 55 -25.69 17.24 16.24
N LEU A 56 -26.68 17.32 15.34
CA LEU A 56 -26.47 17.13 13.90
C LEU A 56 -25.46 18.13 13.32
N LEU A 57 -25.52 19.40 13.73
CA LEU A 57 -24.60 20.45 13.30
C LEU A 57 -23.15 20.17 13.70
N LEU A 58 -22.94 19.73 14.96
CA LEU A 58 -21.62 19.38 15.45
C LEU A 58 -21.05 18.16 14.71
N ARG A 59 -21.88 17.15 14.47
CA ARG A 59 -21.50 15.97 13.70
C ARG A 59 -21.17 16.32 12.25
N GLY A 60 -21.98 17.15 11.60
CA GLY A 60 -21.72 17.63 10.23
C GLY A 60 -20.42 18.41 10.14
N GLY A 61 -20.15 19.30 11.10
CA GLY A 61 -18.90 20.06 11.20
C GLY A 61 -17.68 19.17 11.39
N ILE A 62 -17.77 18.17 12.29
CA ILE A 62 -16.69 17.18 12.49
C ILE A 62 -16.45 16.37 11.22
N SER A 63 -17.51 15.84 10.58
CA SER A 63 -17.39 15.10 9.32
C SER A 63 -16.71 15.93 8.23
N PHE A 64 -17.11 17.19 8.07
CA PHE A 64 -16.51 18.09 7.11
C PHE A 64 -15.04 18.38 7.44
N GLY A 65 -14.72 18.65 8.70
CA GLY A 65 -13.36 18.92 9.15
C GLY A 65 -12.41 17.74 8.93
N ILE A 66 -12.86 16.52 9.19
CA ILE A 66 -12.06 15.30 8.96
C ILE A 66 -11.86 15.06 7.48
N LEU A 67 -12.89 15.26 6.65
CA LEU A 67 -12.77 15.12 5.21
C LEU A 67 -11.84 16.18 4.62
N ALA A 68 -11.93 17.43 5.09
CA ALA A 68 -11.03 18.51 4.69
C ALA A 68 -9.58 18.22 5.10
N LEU A 69 -9.36 17.73 6.33
CA LEU A 69 -8.03 17.32 6.79
C LEU A 69 -7.48 16.15 5.98
N LEU A 70 -8.31 15.16 5.66
CA LEU A 70 -7.93 14.04 4.79
C LEU A 70 -7.46 14.55 3.42
N VAL A 71 -8.23 15.46 2.81
CA VAL A 71 -7.86 16.03 1.50
C VAL A 71 -6.61 16.89 1.60
N TRP A 72 -6.41 17.60 2.71
CA TRP A 72 -5.21 18.38 2.95
C TRP A 72 -3.94 17.52 3.09
N GLU A 73 -4.02 16.44 3.86
CA GLU A 73 -2.87 15.56 4.16
C GLU A 73 -2.56 14.57 3.04
N VAL A 74 -3.60 13.97 2.43
CA VAL A 74 -3.46 12.84 1.50
C VAL A 74 -3.83 13.24 0.06
N GLY A 75 -4.44 14.41 -0.14
CA GLY A 75 -4.92 14.84 -1.46
C GLY A 75 -6.22 14.14 -1.86
N ILE A 76 -6.33 13.72 -3.11
CA ILE A 76 -7.53 13.04 -3.61
C ILE A 76 -7.54 11.60 -3.05
N PRO A 77 -8.62 11.14 -2.39
CA PRO A 77 -8.68 9.83 -1.74
C PRO A 77 -8.87 8.68 -2.75
N ILE A 78 -7.96 8.57 -3.71
CA ILE A 78 -7.87 7.53 -4.74
C ILE A 78 -6.56 6.77 -4.53
N GLY A 79 -6.55 5.47 -4.81
CA GLY A 79 -5.39 4.61 -4.62
C GLY A 79 -5.29 4.04 -3.21
N ARG A 80 -4.18 3.35 -2.94
CA ARG A 80 -4.00 2.57 -1.71
C ARG A 80 -4.06 3.45 -0.45
N GLU A 81 -3.28 4.53 -0.40
CA GLU A 81 -3.19 5.41 0.77
C GLU A 81 -4.48 6.19 1.01
N GLY A 82 -4.99 6.86 -0.03
CA GLY A 82 -6.21 7.65 0.03
C GLY A 82 -7.44 6.85 0.45
N GLY A 83 -7.65 5.67 -0.16
CA GLY A 83 -8.77 4.81 0.17
C GLY A 83 -8.70 4.23 1.59
N SER A 84 -7.48 3.87 2.02
CA SER A 84 -7.24 3.35 3.38
C SER A 84 -7.46 4.42 4.45
N ALA A 85 -6.95 5.64 4.22
CA ALA A 85 -7.12 6.76 5.13
C ALA A 85 -8.60 7.20 5.21
N LEU A 86 -9.30 7.23 4.07
CA LEU A 86 -10.74 7.49 4.03
C LEU A 86 -11.53 6.46 4.87
N LEU A 87 -11.22 5.18 4.73
CA LEU A 87 -11.86 4.11 5.50
C LEU A 87 -11.67 4.29 7.01
N ILE A 88 -10.45 4.63 7.45
CA ILE A 88 -10.14 4.91 8.87
C ILE A 88 -10.92 6.14 9.36
N CYS A 89 -11.00 7.20 8.55
CA CYS A 89 -11.79 8.39 8.86
C CYS A 89 -13.28 8.08 8.97
N LEU A 90 -13.83 7.28 8.06
CA LEU A 90 -15.23 6.83 8.09
C LEU A 90 -15.52 5.98 9.32
N LEU A 91 -14.58 5.12 9.74
CA LEU A 91 -14.68 4.38 11.00
C LEU A 91 -14.70 5.31 12.21
N ALA A 92 -13.85 6.34 12.22
CA ALA A 92 -13.81 7.35 13.26
C ALA A 92 -15.15 8.10 13.37
N LEU A 93 -15.73 8.49 12.23
CA LEU A 93 -17.05 9.12 12.18
C LEU A 93 -18.14 8.17 12.64
N LYS A 94 -18.10 6.91 12.19
CA LYS A 94 -19.07 5.89 12.59
C LYS A 94 -19.03 5.61 14.08
N LEU A 95 -17.87 5.75 14.72
CA LEU A 95 -17.71 5.62 16.16
C LEU A 95 -18.53 6.66 16.94
N LEU A 96 -18.58 7.91 16.48
CA LEU A 96 -19.40 8.97 17.10
C LEU A 96 -20.90 8.68 17.02
N GLU A 97 -21.32 7.88 16.05
CA GLU A 97 -22.72 7.54 15.78
C GLU A 97 -23.17 6.26 16.48
N THR A 98 -22.23 5.48 16.99
CA THR A 98 -22.48 4.14 17.52
C THR A 98 -23.28 4.22 18.82
N ARG A 99 -24.52 3.70 18.82
CA ARG A 99 -25.37 3.65 20.02
C ARG A 99 -25.91 2.27 20.34
N THR A 100 -26.18 1.51 19.31
CA THR A 100 -26.77 0.18 19.46
C THR A 100 -25.71 -0.90 19.34
N ARG A 101 -26.01 -2.09 19.87
CA ARG A 101 -25.18 -3.29 19.63
C ARG A 101 -25.06 -3.64 18.14
N ARG A 102 -26.06 -3.27 17.34
CA ARG A 102 -26.00 -3.40 15.87
C ARG A 102 -24.89 -2.51 15.29
N ASP A 103 -24.82 -1.25 15.71
CA ASP A 103 -23.78 -0.32 15.24
C ASP A 103 -22.38 -0.80 15.63
N ALA A 104 -22.22 -1.27 16.89
CA ALA A 104 -20.95 -1.81 17.36
C ALA A 104 -20.49 -3.04 16.56
N ARG A 105 -21.41 -3.95 16.21
CA ARG A 105 -21.08 -5.11 15.36
C ARG A 105 -20.62 -4.69 13.96
N LEU A 106 -21.27 -3.70 13.36
CA LEU A 106 -20.86 -3.16 12.05
C LEU A 106 -19.47 -2.53 12.13
N LEU A 107 -19.21 -1.76 13.18
CA LEU A 107 -17.93 -1.08 13.37
C LEU A 107 -16.78 -2.08 13.61
N LEU A 108 -17.02 -3.13 14.39
CA LEU A 108 -16.07 -4.23 14.60
C LEU A 108 -15.82 -5.04 13.33
N ALA A 109 -16.87 -5.35 12.57
CA ALA A 109 -16.74 -6.04 11.29
C ALA A 109 -15.92 -5.23 10.28
N ALA A 110 -16.17 -3.93 10.17
CA ALA A 110 -15.38 -3.03 9.34
C ALA A 110 -13.93 -2.92 9.83
N SER A 111 -13.69 -2.96 11.14
CA SER A 111 -12.34 -2.94 11.71
C SER A 111 -11.54 -4.22 11.42
N PHE A 112 -12.17 -5.38 11.25
CA PHE A 112 -11.50 -6.58 10.74
C PHE A 112 -10.97 -6.36 9.33
N PHE A 113 -11.80 -5.80 8.46
CA PHE A 113 -11.40 -5.46 7.10
C PHE A 113 -10.25 -4.45 7.11
N THR A 114 -10.33 -3.37 7.92
CA THR A 114 -9.24 -2.41 8.00
C THR A 114 -7.98 -2.99 8.64
N THR A 115 -8.07 -3.96 9.55
CA THR A 115 -6.87 -4.66 10.05
C THR A 115 -6.16 -5.41 8.91
N MET A 116 -6.90 -6.00 7.97
CA MET A 116 -6.31 -6.60 6.77
C MET A 116 -5.66 -5.56 5.85
N VAL A 117 -6.14 -4.30 5.87
CA VAL A 117 -5.58 -3.22 5.06
C VAL A 117 -4.12 -2.93 5.42
N THR A 118 -3.68 -3.22 6.65
CA THR A 118 -2.26 -3.11 7.05
C THR A 118 -1.33 -3.92 6.12
N PHE A 119 -1.78 -5.07 5.60
CA PHE A 119 -0.98 -5.90 4.68
C PHE A 119 -0.77 -5.30 3.29
N LEU A 120 -1.50 -4.24 2.93
CA LEU A 120 -1.21 -3.47 1.72
C LEU A 120 0.06 -2.61 1.87
N PHE A 121 0.50 -2.37 3.12
CA PHE A 121 1.65 -1.51 3.45
C PHE A 121 2.83 -2.28 4.04
N SER A 122 2.58 -3.36 4.76
CA SER A 122 3.63 -4.16 5.39
C SER A 122 3.36 -5.66 5.26
N GLN A 123 4.31 -6.37 4.65
CA GLN A 123 4.30 -7.83 4.52
C GLN A 123 5.25 -8.52 5.53
N GLN A 124 5.71 -7.78 6.54
CA GLN A 124 6.63 -8.31 7.53
C GLN A 124 5.94 -9.29 8.48
N MET A 125 6.71 -10.28 8.98
CA MET A 125 6.20 -11.26 9.95
C MET A 125 5.62 -10.60 11.21
N ILE A 126 6.23 -9.51 11.69
CA ILE A 126 5.75 -8.77 12.85
C ILE A 126 4.36 -8.17 12.63
N ALA A 127 4.08 -7.68 11.42
CA ALA A 127 2.76 -7.16 11.06
C ALA A 127 1.71 -8.27 11.07
N THR A 128 2.06 -9.48 10.62
CA THR A 128 1.18 -10.65 10.70
C THR A 128 0.84 -11.03 12.14
N VAL A 129 1.86 -11.13 13.01
CA VAL A 129 1.66 -11.44 14.42
C VAL A 129 0.79 -10.39 15.09
N TYR A 130 1.04 -9.11 14.80
CA TYR A 130 0.24 -8.01 15.32
C TYR A 130 -1.20 -8.04 14.80
N ALA A 131 -1.43 -8.26 13.50
CA ALA A 131 -2.76 -8.38 12.92
C ALA A 131 -3.57 -9.56 13.50
N LEU A 132 -2.92 -10.70 13.78
CA LEU A 132 -3.55 -11.83 14.47
C LEU A 132 -3.94 -11.46 15.90
N PHE A 133 -3.07 -10.75 16.62
CA PHE A 133 -3.38 -10.25 17.96
C PHE A 133 -4.57 -9.28 17.94
N VAL A 134 -4.57 -8.29 17.05
CA VAL A 134 -5.69 -7.34 16.87
C VAL A 134 -6.97 -8.09 16.48
N GLY A 135 -6.88 -9.05 15.56
CA GLY A 135 -8.01 -9.88 15.14
C GLY A 135 -8.62 -10.69 16.29
N ALA A 136 -7.80 -11.23 17.20
CA ALA A 136 -8.27 -11.92 18.39
C ALA A 136 -9.04 -10.97 19.34
N VAL A 137 -8.54 -9.74 19.53
CA VAL A 137 -9.22 -8.72 20.34
C VAL A 137 -10.53 -8.27 19.69
N LEU A 138 -10.53 -8.02 18.39
CA LEU A 138 -11.74 -7.70 17.62
C LEU A 138 -12.78 -8.83 17.69
N PHE A 139 -12.34 -10.08 17.65
CA PHE A 139 -13.22 -11.24 17.77
C PHE A 139 -13.84 -11.33 19.16
N ALA A 140 -13.03 -11.13 20.21
CA ALA A 140 -13.53 -11.07 21.59
C ALA A 140 -14.54 -9.93 21.78
N ALA A 141 -14.28 -8.76 21.20
CA ALA A 141 -15.20 -7.63 21.18
C ALA A 141 -16.52 -7.96 20.49
N LEU A 142 -16.45 -8.58 19.30
CA LEU A 142 -17.62 -8.95 18.52
C LEU A 142 -18.48 -10.01 19.22
N HIS A 143 -17.81 -10.99 19.83
CA HIS A 143 -18.47 -12.01 20.65
C HIS A 143 -19.17 -11.40 21.87
N GLY A 144 -18.54 -10.43 22.54
CA GLY A 144 -19.10 -9.75 23.72
C GLY A 144 -20.36 -8.94 23.43
N VAL A 145 -20.42 -8.24 22.29
CA VAL A 145 -21.61 -7.44 21.91
C VAL A 145 -22.73 -8.27 21.29
N THR A 146 -22.49 -9.55 20.98
CA THR A 146 -23.47 -10.43 20.34
C THR A 146 -24.42 -11.04 21.40
N PRO A 147 -25.75 -10.86 21.27
CA PRO A 147 -26.73 -11.44 22.18
C PRO A 147 -26.63 -12.97 22.28
N GLY A 148 -26.81 -13.53 23.47
CA GLY A 148 -26.72 -14.98 23.72
C GLY A 148 -25.30 -15.51 23.96
N PHE A 149 -24.28 -14.84 23.44
CA PHE A 149 -22.87 -15.23 23.59
C PHE A 149 -22.11 -14.42 24.66
N GLY A 150 -22.50 -13.14 24.85
CA GLY A 150 -21.88 -12.22 25.82
C GLY A 150 -22.56 -12.13 27.19
N ALA A 151 -23.69 -12.83 27.41
CA ALA A 151 -24.44 -12.73 28.67
C ALA A 151 -23.63 -13.32 29.84
N GLY A 152 -23.22 -12.47 30.79
CA GLY A 152 -22.61 -12.89 32.06
C GLY A 152 -21.08 -12.94 32.11
N ALA A 153 -20.36 -12.45 31.11
CA ALA A 153 -18.90 -12.26 31.21
C ALA A 153 -18.58 -10.87 31.80
N SER A 154 -18.38 -10.78 33.12
CA SER A 154 -17.93 -9.56 33.79
C SER A 154 -16.41 -9.40 33.66
N GLY A 155 -15.96 -8.90 32.50
CA GLY A 155 -14.59 -8.41 32.32
C GLY A 155 -13.88 -8.89 31.03
N LEU A 156 -12.84 -8.15 30.64
CA LEU A 156 -12.03 -8.39 29.43
C LEU A 156 -11.47 -9.82 29.38
N SER A 157 -10.89 -10.29 30.49
CA SER A 157 -10.27 -11.61 30.56
C SER A 157 -11.27 -12.76 30.40
N ALA A 158 -12.47 -12.62 30.97
CA ALA A 158 -13.54 -13.60 30.84
C ALA A 158 -14.13 -13.62 29.41
N ALA A 159 -14.29 -12.44 28.81
CA ALA A 159 -14.74 -12.32 27.42
C ALA A 159 -13.76 -12.97 26.44
N VAL A 160 -12.46 -12.69 26.59
CA VAL A 160 -11.40 -13.28 25.75
C VAL A 160 -11.35 -14.81 25.92
N ARG A 161 -11.33 -15.32 27.16
CA ARG A 161 -11.27 -16.78 27.40
C ARG A 161 -12.44 -17.54 26.79
N ARG A 162 -13.64 -16.96 26.77
CA ARG A 162 -14.82 -17.57 26.14
C ARG A 162 -14.79 -17.49 24.62
N ALA A 163 -14.26 -16.39 24.07
CA ALA A 163 -14.21 -16.16 22.64
C ALA A 163 -13.10 -16.97 21.94
N MET A 164 -11.93 -17.15 22.57
CA MET A 164 -10.76 -17.75 21.92
C MET A 164 -10.94 -19.19 21.42
N PRO A 165 -11.60 -20.13 22.14
CA PRO A 165 -11.84 -21.48 21.64
C PRO A 165 -12.75 -21.51 20.40
N LEU A 166 -13.70 -20.57 20.32
CA LEU A 166 -14.54 -20.42 19.13
C LEU A 166 -13.73 -19.82 17.98
N ALA A 167 -12.94 -18.77 18.24
CA ALA A 167 -12.06 -18.16 17.25
C ALA A 167 -11.11 -19.19 16.62
N GLY A 168 -10.48 -20.04 17.45
CA GLY A 168 -9.58 -21.09 16.96
C GLY A 168 -10.29 -22.13 16.11
N ARG A 169 -11.50 -22.57 16.50
CA ARG A 169 -12.30 -23.49 15.68
C ARG A 169 -12.69 -22.89 14.32
N LEU A 170 -13.08 -21.61 14.31
CA LEU A 170 -13.40 -20.90 13.06
C LEU A 170 -12.16 -20.70 12.19
N ALA A 171 -10.99 -20.41 12.79
CA ALA A 171 -9.74 -20.29 12.06
C ALA A 171 -9.33 -21.62 11.40
N ILE A 172 -9.44 -22.74 12.13
CA ILE A 172 -9.18 -24.07 11.58
C ILE A 172 -10.19 -24.40 10.47
N ALA A 173 -11.47 -24.11 10.68
CA ALA A 173 -12.52 -24.31 9.68
C ALA A 173 -12.33 -23.44 8.43
N ALA A 174 -11.60 -22.32 8.54
CA ALA A 174 -11.27 -21.46 7.40
C ALA A 174 -10.12 -22.03 6.55
N ILE A 175 -9.26 -22.92 7.09
CA ILE A 175 -8.10 -23.47 6.36
C ILE A 175 -8.50 -24.11 5.02
N PRO A 176 -9.51 -25.01 4.94
CA PRO A 176 -9.91 -25.60 3.66
C PRO A 176 -10.39 -24.54 2.66
N LEU A 177 -11.12 -23.53 3.13
CA LEU A 177 -11.57 -22.43 2.29
C LEU A 177 -10.39 -21.61 1.78
N THR A 178 -9.40 -21.32 2.63
CA THR A 178 -8.15 -20.64 2.24
C THR A 178 -7.35 -21.45 1.22
N LEU A 179 -7.24 -22.77 1.40
CA LEU A 179 -6.54 -23.63 0.43
C LEU A 179 -7.28 -23.68 -0.91
N LEU A 180 -8.62 -23.71 -0.87
CA LEU A 180 -9.44 -23.66 -2.07
C LEU A 180 -9.29 -22.32 -2.80
N THR A 181 -9.39 -21.19 -2.10
CA THR A 181 -9.20 -19.87 -2.73
C THR A 181 -7.77 -19.68 -3.21
N PHE A 182 -6.76 -20.15 -2.48
CA PHE A 182 -5.36 -20.08 -2.87
C PHE A 182 -5.05 -20.89 -4.14
N THR A 183 -5.70 -22.04 -4.33
CA THR A 183 -5.50 -22.88 -5.52
C THR A 183 -6.31 -22.40 -6.73
N LEU A 184 -7.52 -21.87 -6.52
CA LEU A 184 -8.40 -21.43 -7.60
C LEU A 184 -8.16 -19.98 -8.05
N PHE A 185 -7.64 -19.09 -7.19
CA PHE A 185 -7.37 -17.72 -7.60
C PHE A 185 -6.02 -17.61 -8.34
N PRO A 186 -6.02 -17.06 -9.57
CA PRO A 186 -4.78 -16.79 -10.28
C PRO A 186 -3.96 -15.76 -9.50
N ARG A 187 -2.64 -15.99 -9.41
CA ARG A 187 -1.71 -14.99 -8.87
C ARG A 187 -1.59 -13.86 -9.90
N LEU A 188 -2.31 -12.78 -9.67
CA LEU A 188 -2.30 -11.63 -10.57
C LEU A 188 -0.95 -10.92 -10.46
N ALA A 189 -0.27 -10.77 -11.59
CA ALA A 189 1.05 -10.12 -11.66
C ALA A 189 0.97 -8.60 -11.46
N SER A 190 -0.22 -8.02 -11.60
CA SER A 190 -0.50 -6.60 -11.38
C SER A 190 -1.69 -6.42 -10.43
N PRO A 191 -1.69 -5.37 -9.60
CA PRO A 191 -2.86 -5.02 -8.80
C PRO A 191 -4.06 -4.74 -9.71
N LEU A 192 -5.22 -5.33 -9.40
CA LEU A 192 -6.48 -5.04 -10.11
C LEU A 192 -7.00 -3.61 -9.85
N TRP A 193 -6.42 -2.93 -8.86
CA TRP A 193 -6.78 -1.61 -8.38
C TRP A 193 -5.53 -0.94 -7.83
N GLY A 194 -5.38 0.35 -8.10
CA GLY A 194 -4.22 1.13 -7.72
C GLY A 194 -4.05 2.29 -8.71
N ALA A 195 -3.54 3.41 -8.25
CA ALA A 195 -3.10 4.43 -9.20
C ALA A 195 -1.86 3.88 -9.96
N PRO A 196 -1.60 4.29 -11.21
CA PRO A 196 -0.50 3.75 -12.03
C PRO A 196 0.88 3.78 -11.35
N TRP A 197 1.04 4.62 -10.33
CA TRP A 197 2.25 4.78 -9.55
C TRP A 197 2.40 3.86 -8.33
N ASP A 198 1.35 3.17 -7.88
CA ASP A 198 1.39 2.24 -6.72
C ASP A 198 2.03 0.88 -7.09
N ALA A 199 2.16 0.56 -8.38
CA ALA A 199 2.82 -0.65 -8.87
C ALA A 199 4.37 -0.61 -8.73
N ARG A 200 4.93 0.56 -8.39
CA ARG A 200 6.38 0.82 -8.29
C ARG A 200 7.13 0.06 -7.19
N THR A 201 6.43 -0.64 -6.29
CA THR A 201 7.03 -1.40 -5.17
C THR A 201 6.78 -2.90 -5.35
N GLY A 202 7.69 -3.63 -6.01
CA GLY A 202 7.56 -5.09 -6.05
C GLY A 202 8.38 -5.85 -7.09
N LYS A 203 9.02 -5.16 -8.05
CA LYS A 203 9.93 -5.79 -9.00
C LYS A 203 11.36 -5.40 -8.69
N THR A 204 12.24 -6.39 -8.57
CA THR A 204 13.69 -6.23 -8.62
C THR A 204 14.05 -5.61 -9.97
N GLY A 205 14.70 -4.45 -9.93
CA GLY A 205 15.04 -3.68 -11.12
C GLY A 205 15.91 -2.47 -10.76
N LEU A 206 16.48 -1.82 -11.77
CA LEU A 206 17.21 -0.57 -11.57
C LEU A 206 16.24 0.51 -11.06
N SER A 207 16.70 1.32 -10.10
CA SER A 207 15.97 2.43 -9.48
C SER A 207 16.60 3.78 -9.81
N ASP A 208 15.87 4.86 -9.56
CA ASP A 208 16.31 6.26 -9.72
C ASP A 208 17.17 6.75 -8.55
N ARG A 209 17.43 5.86 -7.59
CA ARG A 209 18.29 6.03 -6.43
C ARG A 209 19.20 4.83 -6.29
N MET A 210 20.48 5.03 -5.99
CA MET A 210 21.45 3.97 -5.75
C MET A 210 22.29 4.26 -4.51
N GLU A 211 22.21 3.34 -3.55
CA GLU A 211 23.09 3.30 -2.38
C GLU A 211 24.21 2.28 -2.56
N PRO A 212 25.35 2.44 -1.88
CA PRO A 212 26.36 1.39 -1.82
C PRO A 212 25.75 0.05 -1.39
N GLY A 213 25.87 -0.98 -2.22
CA GLY A 213 25.31 -2.31 -1.97
C GLY A 213 23.87 -2.53 -2.47
N ALA A 214 23.18 -1.51 -2.98
CA ALA A 214 21.82 -1.65 -3.52
C ALA A 214 21.73 -2.65 -4.70
N MET A 215 22.82 -2.83 -5.45
CA MET A 215 22.87 -3.82 -6.55
C MET A 215 22.97 -5.28 -6.10
N SER A 216 23.25 -5.55 -4.82
CA SER A 216 23.45 -6.93 -4.32
C SER A 216 22.21 -7.82 -4.51
N GLY A 217 21.01 -7.24 -4.44
CA GLY A 217 19.75 -7.95 -4.69
C GLY A 217 19.53 -8.27 -6.17
N LEU A 218 20.07 -7.47 -7.09
CA LEU A 218 19.93 -7.67 -8.54
C LEU A 218 20.80 -8.83 -9.05
N TRP A 219 21.92 -9.12 -8.38
CA TRP A 219 22.85 -10.16 -8.82
C TRP A 219 22.32 -11.59 -8.67
N ASN A 220 21.33 -11.80 -7.80
CA ASN A 220 20.72 -13.11 -7.56
C ASN A 220 19.34 -13.24 -8.24
N ASP A 221 18.98 -12.30 -9.11
CA ASP A 221 17.73 -12.34 -9.86
C ASP A 221 17.99 -12.70 -11.33
N ASP A 222 17.52 -13.89 -11.73
CA ASP A 222 17.62 -14.40 -13.10
C ASP A 222 16.44 -13.97 -13.99
N THR A 223 15.59 -13.03 -13.54
CA THR A 223 14.47 -12.52 -14.33
C THR A 223 14.99 -11.83 -15.59
N PRO A 224 14.55 -12.26 -16.80
CA PRO A 224 14.94 -11.59 -18.04
C PRO A 224 14.50 -10.12 -18.02
N VAL A 225 15.41 -9.22 -18.40
CA VAL A 225 15.11 -7.77 -18.51
C VAL A 225 14.81 -7.39 -19.97
N MET A 226 15.56 -7.96 -20.90
CA MET A 226 15.36 -7.75 -22.33
C MET A 226 16.03 -8.86 -23.15
N ARG A 227 15.63 -8.95 -24.42
CA ARG A 227 16.26 -9.78 -25.44
C ARG A 227 16.69 -8.89 -26.58
N ALA A 228 17.88 -9.12 -27.12
CA ALA A 228 18.39 -8.38 -28.26
C ALA A 228 18.77 -9.33 -29.40
N MET A 229 18.34 -8.99 -30.61
CA MET A 229 18.64 -9.71 -31.84
C MET A 229 19.44 -8.81 -32.77
N PHE A 230 20.70 -9.14 -33.00
CA PHE A 230 21.57 -8.39 -33.90
C PHE A 230 21.32 -8.83 -35.35
N ARG A 231 21.18 -7.88 -36.27
CA ARG A 231 20.99 -8.16 -37.71
C ARG A 231 22.28 -8.48 -38.45
N GLY A 232 23.43 -8.36 -37.79
CA GLY A 232 24.77 -8.61 -38.32
C GLY A 232 25.62 -9.48 -37.40
N GLN A 233 26.94 -9.31 -37.48
CA GLN A 233 27.87 -10.01 -36.59
C GLN A 233 27.60 -9.62 -35.14
N LEU A 234 27.55 -10.63 -34.25
CA LEU A 234 27.36 -10.40 -32.82
C LEU A 234 28.55 -9.59 -32.27
N PRO A 235 28.33 -8.41 -31.65
CA PRO A 235 29.39 -7.63 -31.05
C PRO A 235 30.08 -8.38 -29.92
N SER A 236 31.36 -8.07 -29.70
CA SER A 236 32.12 -8.66 -28.59
C SER A 236 31.48 -8.30 -27.24
N PRO A 237 31.66 -9.11 -26.17
CA PRO A 237 31.11 -8.81 -24.85
C PRO A 237 31.40 -7.39 -24.35
N GLN A 238 32.57 -6.85 -24.66
CA GLN A 238 33.02 -5.51 -24.25
C GLN A 238 32.24 -4.39 -24.94
N GLN A 239 31.68 -4.65 -26.13
CA GLN A 239 30.87 -3.70 -26.89
C GLN A 239 29.38 -3.77 -26.54
N ARG A 240 28.97 -4.69 -25.65
CA ARG A 240 27.57 -4.88 -25.25
C ARG A 240 27.25 -4.16 -23.95
N TYR A 241 27.66 -2.90 -23.86
CA TYR A 241 27.32 -2.03 -22.73
C TYR A 241 25.92 -1.46 -22.94
N TRP A 242 24.95 -2.04 -22.22
CA TRP A 242 23.56 -1.61 -22.24
C TRP A 242 23.39 -0.45 -21.27
N ARG A 243 23.21 0.74 -21.81
CA ARG A 243 23.18 1.97 -21.02
C ARG A 243 21.86 2.06 -20.25
N GLY A 244 21.96 2.16 -18.93
CA GLY A 244 20.83 2.34 -18.01
C GLY A 244 20.61 3.80 -17.58
N PRO A 245 19.85 4.02 -16.49
CA PRO A 245 19.72 5.34 -15.89
C PRO A 245 21.08 5.88 -15.43
N VAL A 246 21.29 7.17 -15.62
CA VAL A 246 22.46 7.92 -15.16
C VAL A 246 22.09 8.64 -13.87
N LEU A 247 22.83 8.31 -12.81
CA LEU A 247 22.65 8.90 -11.48
C LEU A 247 23.87 9.78 -11.21
N TRP A 248 23.67 11.09 -11.12
CA TRP A 248 24.77 12.06 -11.01
C TRP A 248 24.69 12.92 -9.74
N ASP A 249 23.52 12.97 -9.10
CA ASP A 249 23.31 13.77 -7.90
C ASP A 249 23.63 12.94 -6.66
N PHE A 250 24.75 13.23 -6.00
CA PHE A 250 25.18 12.50 -4.81
C PHE A 250 24.91 13.31 -3.54
N ASP A 251 24.06 12.79 -2.66
CA ASP A 251 23.65 13.48 -1.42
C ASP A 251 24.56 13.21 -0.21
N GLY A 252 25.66 12.49 -0.40
CA GLY A 252 26.54 12.01 0.67
C GLY A 252 26.29 10.56 1.10
N SER A 253 25.15 9.98 0.72
CA SER A 253 24.76 8.60 1.03
C SER A 253 24.30 7.80 -0.20
N ALA A 254 23.58 8.46 -1.11
CA ALA A 254 22.97 7.86 -2.28
C ALA A 254 23.18 8.73 -3.52
N TRP A 255 23.25 8.08 -4.68
CA TRP A 255 23.18 8.70 -5.99
C TRP A 255 21.74 8.75 -6.47
N HIS A 256 21.31 9.89 -7.01
CA HIS A 256 19.97 10.13 -7.52
C HIS A 256 20.01 10.54 -8.99
N GLY A 257 18.92 10.23 -9.69
CA GLY A 257 18.70 10.67 -11.06
C GLY A 257 18.34 12.17 -11.15
N ALA A 258 18.50 12.75 -12.34
CA ALA A 258 18.16 14.15 -12.59
C ALA A 258 16.66 14.44 -12.35
N ASN A 259 16.35 15.65 -11.87
CA ASN A 259 14.98 16.16 -11.93
C ASN A 259 14.57 16.36 -13.41
N ARG A 260 13.62 15.55 -13.85
CA ARG A 260 13.22 15.30 -15.25
C ARG A 260 12.79 16.53 -16.05
N MET A 261 12.48 17.65 -15.39
CA MET A 261 12.05 18.90 -16.04
C MET A 261 13.20 19.79 -16.54
N ALA A 262 14.47 19.47 -16.23
CA ALA A 262 15.60 20.38 -16.48
C ALA A 262 16.34 20.18 -17.82
N TYR A 263 16.04 19.14 -18.59
CA TYR A 263 16.84 18.75 -19.76
C TYR A 263 15.97 18.37 -20.96
N GLU A 264 15.35 19.36 -21.61
CA GLU A 264 14.56 19.15 -22.83
C GLU A 264 15.26 19.59 -24.13
N ASP A 265 16.47 20.14 -24.07
CA ASP A 265 17.16 20.61 -25.29
C ASP A 265 18.01 19.53 -25.96
N GLY A 266 17.85 19.47 -27.29
CA GLY A 266 18.21 18.36 -28.17
C GLY A 266 19.64 17.87 -28.03
N PHE A 267 19.77 16.59 -27.70
CA PHE A 267 21.01 15.85 -27.79
C PHE A 267 21.41 15.70 -29.25
N SER A 268 22.48 16.39 -29.67
CA SER A 268 23.08 16.20 -31.00
C SER A 268 24.18 15.14 -30.91
N LEU A 269 23.98 14.02 -31.60
CA LEU A 269 24.94 12.93 -31.66
C LEU A 269 25.80 13.04 -32.93
N GLU A 270 27.11 13.25 -32.76
CA GLU A 270 28.09 12.97 -33.81
C GLU A 270 28.52 11.51 -33.69
N TYR A 271 28.43 10.75 -34.79
CA TYR A 271 28.79 9.34 -34.81
C TYR A 271 29.40 8.95 -36.16
N ASP A 272 30.26 7.92 -36.14
CA ASP A 272 30.79 7.29 -37.36
C ASP A 272 29.79 6.25 -37.87
N GLU A 273 29.36 6.36 -39.13
CA GLU A 273 28.42 5.41 -39.74
C GLU A 273 28.93 3.96 -39.71
N THR A 274 30.25 3.74 -39.70
CA THR A 274 30.84 2.39 -39.63
C THR A 274 30.72 1.75 -38.25
N SER A 275 30.44 2.55 -37.21
CA SER A 275 30.25 2.09 -35.83
C SER A 275 28.80 1.74 -35.48
N VAL A 276 27.86 1.94 -36.42
CA VAL A 276 26.42 1.76 -36.18
C VAL A 276 26.05 0.28 -36.17
N LEU A 277 25.45 -0.16 -35.06
CA LEU A 277 24.92 -1.50 -34.90
C LEU A 277 23.41 -1.52 -35.12
N ALA A 278 22.95 -2.41 -36.02
CA ALA A 278 21.53 -2.66 -36.25
C ALA A 278 21.07 -3.89 -35.45
N TYR A 279 20.11 -3.69 -34.55
CA TYR A 279 19.56 -4.73 -33.70
C TYR A 279 18.10 -4.43 -33.36
N ASP A 280 17.35 -5.48 -33.06
CA ASP A 280 16.00 -5.42 -32.53
C ASP A 280 16.06 -5.75 -31.03
N VAL A 281 15.31 -5.01 -30.21
CA VAL A 281 15.21 -5.25 -28.76
C VAL A 281 13.78 -5.60 -28.43
N MET A 282 13.59 -6.57 -27.55
CA MET A 282 12.32 -6.83 -26.89
C MET A 282 12.55 -6.66 -25.39
N MET A 283 11.98 -5.60 -24.81
CA MET A 283 12.12 -5.29 -23.40
C MET A 283 10.97 -5.90 -22.60
N GLU A 284 11.27 -6.47 -21.44
CA GLU A 284 10.25 -6.95 -20.51
C GLU A 284 9.64 -5.76 -19.73
N PRO A 285 8.42 -5.87 -19.17
CA PRO A 285 7.78 -4.77 -18.45
C PRO A 285 8.54 -4.32 -17.19
N THR A 286 9.24 -3.19 -17.27
CA THR A 286 10.01 -2.60 -16.17
C THR A 286 9.20 -1.61 -15.32
N GLU A 287 8.04 -1.15 -15.82
CA GLU A 287 7.24 -0.07 -15.22
C GLU A 287 7.99 1.26 -15.06
N GLN A 288 9.16 1.36 -15.69
CA GLN A 288 9.99 2.55 -15.77
C GLN A 288 9.92 3.13 -17.19
N GLN A 289 10.32 4.39 -17.32
CA GLN A 289 10.44 5.05 -18.62
C GLN A 289 11.81 4.85 -19.26
N TRP A 290 12.81 4.32 -18.55
CA TRP A 290 14.14 4.10 -19.13
C TRP A 290 14.11 2.95 -20.12
N LEU A 291 14.78 3.16 -21.25
CA LEU A 291 15.13 2.13 -22.20
C LEU A 291 16.61 1.78 -22.03
N PHE A 292 16.99 0.57 -22.45
CA PHE A 292 18.35 0.04 -22.35
C PHE A 292 18.96 -0.16 -23.74
N PRO A 293 19.29 0.90 -24.48
CA PRO A 293 20.00 0.77 -25.76
C PRO A 293 21.47 0.40 -25.54
N LEU A 294 22.12 -0.09 -26.59
CA LEU A 294 23.58 -0.08 -26.66
C LEU A 294 24.07 1.36 -26.80
N ASP A 295 24.73 1.84 -25.75
CA ASP A 295 25.26 3.20 -25.60
C ASP A 295 24.28 4.33 -25.99
N LEU A 296 24.22 4.72 -27.26
CA LEU A 296 23.41 5.82 -27.77
C LEU A 296 22.62 5.39 -29.02
N PRO A 297 21.26 5.47 -29.00
CA PRO A 297 20.47 5.15 -30.19
C PRO A 297 20.63 6.23 -31.28
N VAL A 298 20.92 5.82 -32.51
CA VAL A 298 20.97 6.74 -33.67
C VAL A 298 19.58 6.90 -34.30
N ARG A 299 18.86 5.78 -34.47
CA ARG A 299 17.49 5.70 -35.00
C ARG A 299 16.74 4.58 -34.29
N ALA A 300 15.45 4.77 -34.08
CA ALA A 300 14.56 3.71 -33.59
C ALA A 300 13.22 3.75 -34.31
N SER A 301 12.61 2.58 -34.42
CA SER A 301 11.27 2.35 -34.95
C SER A 301 10.50 1.48 -33.96
N GLY A 302 9.21 1.72 -33.76
CA GLY A 302 8.35 0.92 -32.85
C GLY A 302 7.98 1.65 -31.57
N ILE A 303 8.91 2.40 -30.97
CA ILE A 303 8.70 3.19 -29.74
C ILE A 303 9.11 4.65 -29.95
N ASP A 304 8.28 5.57 -29.47
CA ASP A 304 8.60 6.99 -29.38
C ASP A 304 9.60 7.20 -28.23
N LEU A 305 10.89 7.23 -28.58
CA LEU A 305 11.97 7.46 -27.65
C LEU A 305 12.37 8.93 -27.60
N ARG A 306 12.88 9.34 -26.45
CA ARG A 306 13.47 10.66 -26.19
C ARG A 306 14.83 10.45 -25.55
N GLN A 307 15.84 11.12 -26.09
CA GLN A 307 17.14 11.20 -25.44
C GLN A 307 17.24 12.49 -24.66
N ILE A 308 17.75 12.40 -23.44
CA ILE A 308 18.05 13.57 -22.61
C ILE A 308 19.56 13.85 -22.63
N SER A 309 19.95 15.02 -22.14
CA SER A 309 21.32 15.56 -22.28
C SER A 309 22.44 14.69 -21.70
N ASP A 310 22.13 13.81 -20.75
CA ASP A 310 23.07 12.85 -20.14
C ASP A 310 23.20 11.53 -20.93
N GLY A 311 22.58 11.46 -22.11
CA GLY A 311 22.57 10.30 -22.98
C GLY A 311 21.60 9.20 -22.54
N GLN A 312 20.78 9.39 -21.50
CA GLN A 312 19.72 8.43 -21.19
C GLN A 312 18.65 8.44 -22.27
N THR A 313 18.12 7.25 -22.55
CA THR A 313 17.00 7.07 -23.49
C THR A 313 15.73 6.73 -22.72
N LEU A 314 14.67 7.48 -22.99
CA LEU A 314 13.40 7.44 -22.30
C LEU A 314 12.26 7.14 -23.27
N ALA A 315 11.37 6.24 -22.90
CA ALA A 315 10.06 6.13 -23.51
C ALA A 315 9.14 7.27 -23.03
N ARG A 316 8.20 7.71 -23.87
CA ARG A 316 7.18 8.70 -23.46
C ARG A 316 6.30 8.22 -22.31
N ARG A 317 6.06 6.91 -22.23
CA ARG A 317 5.25 6.27 -21.19
C ARG A 317 6.05 5.13 -20.56
N PRO A 318 5.78 4.77 -19.29
CA PRO A 318 6.40 3.61 -18.67
C PRO A 318 6.19 2.33 -19.50
N VAL A 319 7.21 1.47 -19.53
CA VAL A 319 7.18 0.18 -20.24
C VAL A 319 6.38 -0.82 -19.39
N ILE A 320 5.07 -0.90 -19.66
CA ILE A 320 4.12 -1.75 -18.92
C ILE A 320 3.77 -3.05 -19.65
N GLU A 321 4.12 -3.14 -20.93
CA GLU A 321 3.95 -4.31 -21.80
C GLU A 321 5.27 -4.56 -22.54
N PRO A 322 5.51 -5.80 -23.02
CA PRO A 322 6.69 -6.09 -23.81
C PRO A 322 6.78 -5.13 -25.00
N ALA A 323 7.88 -4.41 -25.09
CA ALA A 323 8.04 -3.33 -26.06
C ALA A 323 9.16 -3.68 -27.04
N SER A 324 8.88 -3.55 -28.34
CA SER A 324 9.79 -3.84 -29.46
C SER A 324 10.08 -2.61 -30.30
#